data_AF-A0A1F7VCK0-F1
#
_entry.id   AF-A0A1F7VCK0-F1
#
_cell.length_a   1.000
_cell.length_b   1.000
_cell.length_c   1.000
_cell.angle_alpha   90.00
_cell.angle_beta   90.00
_cell.angle_gamma   90.00
#
_symmetry.space_group_name_H-M   'P 1'
#
loop_
_entity.id
_entity.type
_entity.pdbx_description
1 polymer ?
#
loop_
_entity_poly.entity_id
_entity_poly.type
_entity_poly.pdbx_seq_one_letter_code
_entity_poly.pdbx_strand_id
1 'polypeptide(L)' 'MINIVKTTSKGQVTLPMHWRKKFHTNRYTMKEVNDTLVISPLEVESLEEENWTTIFDAKRDNEGKGIPIDQLIDTLKRTL' A
#
# COMPACT_ATOMS: atom_id res chain seq x y z
N MET A 1 -11.33 -10.65 -20.84
CA MET A 1 -11.46 -9.85 -22.09
C MET A 1 -10.17 -9.07 -22.26
N ILE A 2 -9.51 -9.17 -23.42
CA ILE A 2 -8.27 -8.45 -23.71
C ILE A 2 -8.64 -7.14 -24.41
N ASN A 3 -8.20 -6.00 -23.88
CA ASN A 3 -8.38 -4.69 -24.51
C ASN A 3 -7.07 -4.26 -25.18
N ILE A 4 -7.07 -4.15 -26.50
CA ILE A 4 -5.95 -3.60 -27.26
C ILE A 4 -6.14 -2.08 -27.32
N VAL A 5 -5.16 -1.32 -26.83
CA VAL A 5 -5.22 0.14 -26.77
C VAL A 5 -4.07 0.75 -27.55
N LYS A 6 -4.33 1.85 -28.26
CA LYS A 6 -3.32 2.62 -28.97
C LYS A 6 -2.70 3.65 -28.02
N THR A 7 -1.40 3.87 -28.14
CA THR A 7 -0.71 4.94 -27.43
C THR A 7 -1.08 6.32 -27.99
N THR A 8 -0.97 7.35 -27.14
CA THR A 8 -1.01 8.74 -27.61
C THR A 8 0.28 9.07 -28.37
N SER A 9 0.32 10.21 -29.06
CA SER A 9 1.53 10.71 -29.73
C SER A 9 2.73 10.91 -28.79
N LYS A 10 2.48 11.02 -27.48
CA LYS A 10 3.50 11.13 -26.44
C LYS A 10 3.89 9.77 -25.82
N GLY A 11 3.41 8.66 -26.37
CA GLY A 11 3.71 7.32 -25.86
C GLY A 11 2.91 6.92 -24.61
N GLN A 12 1.82 7.61 -24.28
CA GLN A 12 1.03 7.29 -23.08
C GLN A 12 -0.01 6.20 -23.36
N VAL A 13 -0.18 5.26 -22.43
CA VAL A 13 -1.24 4.24 -22.46
C VAL A 13 -2.36 4.63 -21.51
N THR A 14 -3.58 4.71 -22.01
CA THR A 14 -4.75 5.04 -21.19
C THR A 14 -5.29 3.80 -20.50
N LEU A 15 -5.35 3.84 -19.16
CA LEU A 15 -5.91 2.75 -18.37
C LEU A 15 -7.44 2.63 -18.59
N PRO A 16 -7.98 1.40 -18.77
CA PRO A 16 -9.41 1.18 -18.97
C PRO A 16 -10.26 1.75 -17.83
N MET A 17 -11.41 2.36 -18.18
CA MET A 17 -12.29 3.00 -17.20
C MET A 17 -12.73 2.05 -16.09
N HIS A 18 -13.12 0.82 -16.43
CA HIS A 18 -13.59 -0.16 -15.44
C HIS A 18 -12.49 -0.53 -14.42
N TRP A 19 -11.23 -0.57 -14.87
CA TRP A 19 -10.09 -0.88 -14.01
C TRP A 19 -9.74 0.31 -13.10
N ARG A 20 -9.69 1.53 -13.65
CA ARG A 20 -9.49 2.76 -12.86
C ARG A 20 -10.57 2.97 -11.80
N LYS A 21 -11.83 2.62 -12.08
CA LYS A 21 -12.93 2.74 -11.11
C LYS A 21 -12.82 1.75 -9.95
N LYS A 22 -12.04 0.67 -10.09
CA LYS A 22 -11.86 -0.32 -9.03
C LYS A 22 -10.97 0.20 -7.90
N PHE A 23 -10.08 1.15 -8.19
CA PHE A 23 -9.09 1.64 -7.24
C PHE A 23 -9.26 3.15 -7.05
N HIS A 24 -9.36 3.60 -5.80
CA HIS A 24 -9.50 5.02 -5.47
C HIS A 24 -8.13 5.73 -5.40
N THR A 25 -7.28 5.52 -6.41
CA THR A 25 -5.94 6.11 -6.47
C THR A 25 -5.59 6.66 -7.84
N ASN A 26 -4.81 7.74 -7.85
CA ASN A 26 -4.17 8.31 -9.03
C ASN A 26 -2.66 8.04 -9.08
N ARG A 27 -2.13 7.25 -8.14
CA ARG A 27 -0.72 6.86 -8.06
C ARG A 27 -0.60 5.38 -8.38
N TYR A 28 0.41 5.02 -9.17
CA TYR A 28 0.64 3.66 -9.64
C TYR A 28 2.13 3.34 -9.59
N THR A 29 2.46 2.11 -9.25
CA THR A 29 3.81 1.56 -9.42
C THR A 29 3.91 0.90 -10.79
N MET A 30 5.10 0.97 -11.37
CA MET A 30 5.41 0.33 -12.64
C MET A 30 6.68 -0.49 -12.45
N LYS A 31 6.61 -1.77 -12.79
CA LYS A 31 7.73 -2.69 -12.70
C LYS A 31 7.89 -3.43 -14.02
N GLU A 32 9.10 -3.47 -14.52
CA GLU A 32 9.45 -4.32 -15.66
C GLU A 32 9.76 -5.73 -15.17
N VAL A 33 9.14 -6.72 -15.82
CA VAL A 33 9.38 -8.15 -15.59
C VAL A 33 9.56 -8.78 -16.97
N ASN A 34 10.81 -9.04 -17.35
CA ASN A 34 11.20 -9.42 -18.71
C ASN A 34 10.65 -8.38 -19.72
N ASP A 35 9.92 -8.81 -20.75
CA ASP A 35 9.30 -7.93 -21.76
C ASP A 35 7.90 -7.43 -21.37
N THR A 36 7.52 -7.54 -20.09
CA THR A 36 6.21 -7.15 -19.59
C THR A 36 6.31 -5.99 -18.62
N LEU A 37 5.49 -4.96 -18.84
CA LEU A 37 5.30 -3.87 -17.89
C LEU A 37 4.10 -4.16 -16.98
N VAL A 38 4.36 -4.34 -15.71
CA VAL A 38 3.34 -4.59 -14.69
C VAL A 38 3.01 -3.27 -13.99
N ILE A 39 1.73 -2.88 -14.05
CA ILE A 39 1.22 -1.65 -13.43
C ILE A 39 0.30 -2.05 -12.27
N SER A 40 0.58 -1.52 -11.08
CA SER A 40 -0.23 -1.76 -9.88
C SER A 40 -0.66 -0.44 -9.24
N PRO A 41 -1.88 -0.35 -8.68
CA PRO A 41 -2.29 0.82 -7.90
C PRO A 41 -1.40 0.96 -6.65
N LEU A 42 -1.03 2.19 -6.32
CA LEU A 42 -0.34 2.49 -5.08
C LEU A 42 -1.40 2.82 -4.02
N GLU A 43 -1.67 1.87 -3.13
CA GLU A 43 -2.54 2.05 -1.97
C GLU A 43 -1.68 2.46 -0.78
N VAL A 44 -1.63 3.77 -0.50
CA VAL A 44 -0.79 4.33 0.58
C VAL A 44 -1.23 3.79 1.94
N GLU A 45 -2.54 3.57 2.14
CA GLU A 45 -3.10 2.98 3.36
C GLU A 45 -2.57 1.56 3.60
N SER A 46 -2.45 0.74 2.55
CA SER A 46 -1.83 -0.60 2.66
C SER A 46 -0.33 -0.56 2.93
N LEU A 47 0.37 0.51 2.53
CA LEU A 47 1.79 0.69 2.84
C LEU A 47 2.00 1.17 4.29
N GLU A 48 1.06 1.93 4.84
CA GLU A 48 1.04 2.24 6.28
C GLU A 48 0.72 0.96 7.09
N GLU A 49 -0.19 0.11 6.60
CA GLU A 49 -0.49 -1.21 7.16
C GLU A 49 0.58 -2.30 6.87
N GLU A 50 1.51 -2.12 5.93
CA GLU A 50 2.64 -3.05 5.77
C GLU A 50 3.86 -2.63 6.62
N ASN A 51 3.88 -1.38 7.10
CA ASN A 51 4.96 -0.84 7.93
C ASN A 51 4.74 -0.98 9.45
N TRP A 52 3.58 -1.46 9.91
CA TRP A 52 3.40 -1.77 11.34
C TRP A 52 3.86 -3.20 11.63
N THR A 53 4.99 -3.32 12.31
CA THR A 53 5.32 -4.55 13.04
C THR A 53 4.65 -4.47 14.40
N THR A 54 3.82 -5.46 14.74
CA THR A 54 3.35 -5.63 16.13
C THR A 54 4.55 -6.01 17.00
N ILE A 55 5.00 -5.10 17.87
CA ILE A 55 6.18 -5.33 18.73
C ILE A 55 5.76 -5.87 20.11
N PHE A 56 4.48 -5.75 20.50
CA PHE A 56 4.00 -6.21 21.81
C PHE A 56 2.48 -6.49 21.83
N ASP A 57 2.08 -7.74 22.04
CA ASP A 57 0.69 -8.23 22.09
C ASP A 57 0.39 -9.09 23.33
N ALA A 58 0.87 -8.65 24.51
CA ALA A 58 0.71 -9.41 25.75
C ALA A 58 -0.75 -9.36 26.28
N LYS A 59 -1.45 -10.50 26.25
CA LYS A 59 -2.81 -10.67 26.77
C LYS A 59 -3.04 -10.12 28.19
N ARG A 60 -2.03 -10.22 29.06
CA ARG A 60 -2.08 -9.70 30.44
C ARG A 60 -2.06 -8.17 30.50
N ASP A 61 -1.32 -7.54 29.60
CA ASP A 61 -0.92 -6.14 29.72
C ASP A 61 -1.69 -5.22 28.73
N ASN A 62 -2.21 -5.76 27.62
CA ASN A 62 -2.98 -5.00 26.62
C ASN A 62 -4.17 -5.76 26.00
N GLU A 63 -4.69 -6.80 26.67
CA GLU A 63 -5.76 -7.65 26.14
C GLU A 63 -5.42 -8.36 24.82
N GLY A 64 -4.14 -8.40 24.42
CA GLY A 64 -3.70 -8.93 23.14
C GLY A 64 -3.83 -7.95 21.97
N LYS A 65 -4.05 -6.66 22.24
CA LYS A 65 -4.11 -5.61 21.21
C LYS A 65 -2.71 -5.09 20.93
N GLY A 66 -2.18 -5.40 19.74
CA GLY A 66 -0.89 -4.88 19.29
C GLY A 66 -0.84 -3.35 19.37
N ILE A 67 0.24 -2.80 19.93
CA ILE A 67 0.49 -1.36 19.97
C ILE A 67 1.63 -0.97 19.01
N PRO A 68 1.55 0.19 18.31
CA PRO A 68 2.64 0.72 17.50
C PRO A 68 3.89 1.05 18.35
N ILE A 69 5.08 0.99 17.72
CA ILE A 69 6.35 1.29 18.39
C ILE A 69 6.41 2.71 18.95
N ASP A 70 5.81 3.68 18.27
CA ASP A 70 5.77 5.07 18.74
C ASP A 70 4.94 5.19 20.04
N GLN A 71 3.82 4.48 20.12
CA GLN A 71 3.00 4.43 21.34
C GLN A 71 3.74 3.70 22.48
N LEU A 72 4.49 2.65 22.17
CA LEU A 72 5.32 1.96 23.15
C LEU A 72 6.42 2.88 23.70
N ILE A 73 7.13 3.61 22.83
CA ILE A 73 8.16 4.58 23.20
C ILE A 73 7.57 5.68 24.09
N ASP A 74 6.43 6.25 23.72
CA ASP A 74 5.77 7.29 24.52
C ASP A 74 5.33 6.77 25.90
N THR A 75 4.86 5.53 25.97
CA THR A 75 4.48 4.89 27.25
C THR A 75 5.70 4.67 28.14
N LEU A 76 6.81 4.20 27.57
CA LEU A 76 8.07 4.01 28.31
C LEU A 76 8.65 5.33 28.81
N LYS A 77 8.62 6.39 28.00
CA LYS A 77 9.07 7.73 28.38
C LYS A 77 8.27 8.37 29.52
N ARG A 78 7.00 7.99 29.69
CA ARG A 78 6.14 8.47 30.80
C ARG A 78 6.37 7.72 32.11
N THR A 79 6.99 6.54 32.04
CA THR A 79 7.15 5.63 33.17
C THR A 79 8.57 5.69 33.76
N LEU A 80 9.55 6.14 32.97
CA LEU A 80 10.91 6.49 33.40
C LEU A 80 10.99 7.96 33.84
#